data_AF-A0A7T4WEX9-F1
#
_entry.id   AF-A0A7T4WEX9-F1
#
_cell.length_a   1.000
_cell.length_b   1.000
_cell.length_c   1.000
_cell.angle_alpha   90.00
_cell.angle_beta   90.00
_cell.angle_gamma   90.00
#
_symmetry.space_group_name_H-M   'P 1'
#
loop_
_entity.id
_entity.type
_entity.pdbx_description
1 polymer ?
#
loop_
_entity_poly.entity_id
_entity_poly.type
_entity_poly.pdbx_seq_one_letter_code
_entity_poly.pdbx_strand_id
1 'polypeptide(L)'
;MTTITEAVQDVSVARLFLFVRRADDLASACRQVEEFLAYCRSRPSDSFANERFLGAWVDKHTVTNLPQEWGRPLSATQTLLLTIREIFALWGIWSVASIEAVCRETNEGMGFSHNLLLDALIALTQGDTGTVGVYSPVFARGTPMEQVHAEIKQLTLRYPLRIADPIYCDPDTGALSLQDELSCH
;
A
#
# COMPACT_ATOMS: atom_id res chain seq x y z
N MET A 1 18.80 -0.75 -41.25
CA MET A 1 19.44 -0.72 -39.92
C MET A 1 18.74 0.39 -39.16
N THR A 2 17.68 0.05 -38.43
CA THR A 2 16.87 1.03 -37.69
C THR A 2 16.55 0.37 -36.35
N THR A 3 17.36 0.68 -35.36
CA THR A 3 17.18 0.20 -33.98
C THR A 3 16.05 1.03 -33.38
N ILE A 4 14.84 0.47 -33.33
CA ILE A 4 13.75 1.03 -32.53
C ILE A 4 14.15 0.77 -31.08
N THR A 5 14.62 1.82 -30.41
CA THR A 5 14.74 1.84 -28.97
C THR A 5 13.32 2.00 -28.45
N GLU A 6 12.66 0.88 -28.12
CA GLU A 6 11.53 0.91 -27.21
C GLU A 6 12.06 1.46 -25.89
N ALA A 7 11.84 2.76 -25.68
CA ALA A 7 11.84 3.32 -24.35
C ALA A 7 10.73 2.58 -23.62
N VAL A 8 11.12 1.61 -22.78
CA VAL A 8 10.26 1.09 -21.73
C VAL A 8 9.87 2.31 -20.91
N GLN A 9 8.70 2.87 -21.20
CA GLN A 9 8.06 3.81 -20.30
C GLN A 9 7.99 3.07 -18.97
N ASP A 10 8.75 3.55 -18.00
CA ASP A 10 8.63 3.13 -16.61
C ASP A 10 7.26 3.66 -16.15
N VAL A 11 6.21 2.91 -16.51
CA VAL A 11 4.84 3.25 -16.22
C VAL A 11 4.77 3.34 -14.71
N SER A 12 4.44 4.52 -14.20
CA SER A 12 4.19 4.72 -12.77
C SER A 12 3.14 3.69 -12.34
N VAL A 13 3.57 2.63 -11.65
CA VAL A 13 2.66 1.54 -11.29
C VAL A 13 2.00 1.92 -9.98
N ALA A 14 0.77 2.42 -10.08
CA ALA A 14 -0.06 2.65 -8.91
C ALA A 14 -0.17 1.36 -8.06
N ARG A 15 -0.22 1.55 -6.74
CA ARG A 15 -0.32 0.47 -5.76
C ARG A 15 -1.55 0.68 -4.91
N LEU A 16 -2.23 -0.42 -4.61
CA LEU A 16 -3.33 -0.41 -3.65
C LEU A 16 -2.77 -0.31 -2.25
N PHE A 17 -3.46 0.47 -1.43
CA PHE A 17 -3.14 0.61 -0.04
C PHE A 17 -4.40 0.64 0.81
N LEU A 18 -4.43 -0.21 1.82
CA LEU A 18 -5.57 -0.38 2.71
C LEU A 18 -5.39 0.49 3.96
N PHE A 19 -6.39 1.29 4.29
CA PHE A 19 -6.47 1.99 5.57
C PHE A 19 -7.55 1.35 6.41
N VAL A 20 -7.25 1.05 7.66
CA VAL A 20 -8.17 0.42 8.60
C VAL A 20 -8.18 1.20 9.90
N ARG A 21 -9.37 1.38 10.48
CA ARG A 21 -9.54 2.24 11.66
C ARG A 21 -8.96 1.60 12.92
N ARG A 22 -9.09 0.29 13.07
CA ARG A 22 -8.66 -0.49 14.24
C ARG A 22 -8.07 -1.83 13.82
N ALA A 23 -7.17 -2.36 14.63
CA ALA A 23 -6.58 -3.67 14.39
C ALA A 23 -7.65 -4.79 14.33
N ASP A 24 -8.67 -4.72 15.19
CA ASP A 24 -9.78 -5.67 15.24
C ASP A 24 -10.58 -5.72 13.93
N ASP A 25 -10.60 -4.63 13.16
CA ASP A 25 -11.32 -4.53 11.91
C ASP A 25 -10.52 -5.12 10.72
N LEU A 26 -9.21 -5.32 10.88
CA LEU A 26 -8.29 -5.65 9.77
C LEU A 26 -8.69 -6.93 9.05
N ALA A 27 -8.99 -8.01 9.78
CA ALA A 27 -9.42 -9.27 9.18
C ALA A 27 -10.72 -9.14 8.39
N SER A 28 -11.66 -8.35 8.90
CA SER A 28 -12.93 -8.09 8.21
C SER A 28 -12.75 -7.19 6.99
N ALA A 29 -11.87 -6.20 7.09
CA ALA A 29 -11.52 -5.28 6.01
C ALA A 29 -10.85 -6.03 4.86
N CYS A 30 -9.86 -6.89 5.13
CA CYS A 30 -9.22 -7.72 4.11
C CYS A 30 -10.23 -8.53 3.27
N ARG A 31 -11.17 -9.20 3.94
CA ARG A 31 -12.23 -9.99 3.27
C ARG A 31 -13.20 -9.13 2.45
N GLN A 32 -13.66 -8.02 3.01
CA GLN A 32 -14.60 -7.12 2.31
C GLN A 32 -13.93 -6.45 1.09
N VAL A 33 -12.66 -6.11 1.21
CA VAL A 33 -11.85 -5.55 0.13
C VAL A 33 -11.62 -6.58 -0.98
N GLU A 34 -11.38 -7.85 -0.62
CA GLU A 34 -11.31 -8.94 -1.58
C GLU A 34 -12.62 -9.07 -2.37
N GLU A 35 -13.77 -9.10 -1.70
CA GLU A 35 -15.09 -9.16 -2.35
C GLU A 35 -15.31 -7.95 -3.27
N PHE A 36 -14.93 -6.75 -2.81
CA PHE A 36 -15.00 -5.53 -3.60
C PHE A 36 -14.10 -5.58 -4.84
N LEU A 37 -12.87 -6.05 -4.72
CA LEU A 37 -11.95 -6.18 -5.85
C LEU A 37 -12.40 -7.25 -6.83
N ALA A 38 -12.92 -8.38 -6.35
CA ALA A 38 -13.52 -9.41 -7.21
C ALA A 38 -14.68 -8.82 -8.03
N TYR A 39 -15.50 -7.98 -7.41
CA TYR A 39 -16.55 -7.22 -8.11
C TYR A 39 -15.98 -6.26 -9.15
N CYS A 40 -14.94 -5.48 -8.83
CA CYS A 40 -14.27 -4.61 -9.81
C CYS A 40 -13.68 -5.39 -10.99
N ARG A 41 -13.03 -6.54 -10.76
CA ARG A 41 -12.48 -7.39 -11.85
C ARG A 41 -13.55 -7.95 -12.78
N SER A 42 -14.77 -8.14 -12.28
CA SER A 42 -15.89 -8.57 -13.12
C SER A 42 -16.34 -7.50 -14.13
N ARG A 43 -15.85 -6.26 -13.98
CA ARG A 43 -16.18 -5.12 -14.85
C ARG A 43 -15.05 -4.86 -15.86
N PRO A 44 -15.35 -4.74 -17.17
CA PRO A 44 -14.32 -4.66 -18.23
C PRO A 44 -13.38 -3.44 -18.20
N SER A 45 -13.59 -2.44 -17.34
CA SER A 45 -12.92 -1.14 -17.39
C SER A 45 -12.17 -0.74 -16.13
N ASP A 46 -12.19 -1.54 -15.06
CA ASP A 46 -11.64 -1.11 -13.76
C ASP A 46 -10.15 -1.45 -13.65
N SER A 47 -9.27 -0.49 -14.00
CA SER A 47 -7.81 -0.60 -13.85
C SER A 47 -7.38 -0.82 -12.41
N PHE A 48 -8.17 -0.32 -11.46
CA PHE A 48 -7.99 -0.46 -10.01
C PHE A 48 -7.80 -1.93 -9.56
N ALA A 49 -8.48 -2.85 -10.23
CA ALA A 49 -8.57 -4.24 -9.80
C ALA A 49 -7.31 -5.07 -10.13
N ASN A 50 -6.43 -4.54 -10.98
CA ASN A 50 -5.16 -5.14 -11.40
C ASN A 50 -3.95 -4.59 -10.62
N GLU A 51 -4.16 -3.56 -9.80
CA GLU A 51 -3.11 -3.00 -8.96
C GLU A 51 -2.80 -3.95 -7.79
N ARG A 52 -1.53 -3.93 -7.36
CA ARG A 52 -1.07 -4.80 -6.26
C ARG A 52 -1.10 -4.03 -4.95
N PHE A 53 -1.50 -4.72 -3.88
CA PHE A 53 -1.37 -4.17 -2.54
C PHE A 53 0.10 -4.04 -2.13
N LEU A 54 0.43 -2.88 -1.55
CA LEU A 54 1.70 -2.70 -0.87
C LEU A 54 1.59 -2.99 0.64
N GLY A 55 0.44 -2.71 1.25
CA GLY A 55 0.28 -2.90 2.69
C GLY A 55 -1.07 -2.41 3.21
N ALA A 56 -1.20 -2.45 4.53
CA ALA A 56 -2.27 -1.81 5.27
C ALA A 56 -1.73 -0.87 6.36
N TRP A 57 -2.40 0.26 6.57
CA TRP A 57 -2.17 1.18 7.67
C TRP A 57 -3.35 1.14 8.63
N VAL A 58 -3.07 0.79 9.88
CA VAL A 58 -4.05 0.75 10.95
C VAL A 58 -3.90 2.01 11.78
N ASP A 59 -4.86 2.92 11.63
CA ASP A 59 -4.94 4.17 12.38
C ASP A 59 -6.36 4.71 12.44
N LYS A 60 -6.76 5.23 13.61
CA LYS A 60 -8.11 5.68 13.88
C LYS A 60 -8.53 6.88 13.03
N HIS A 61 -7.58 7.73 12.64
CA HIS A 61 -7.83 9.04 12.05
C HIS A 61 -7.63 9.05 10.53
N THR A 62 -6.77 8.17 10.03
CA THR A 62 -6.36 8.15 8.63
C THR A 62 -7.51 7.69 7.71
N VAL A 63 -8.38 6.78 8.17
CA VAL A 63 -9.52 6.29 7.35
C VAL A 63 -10.49 7.39 6.93
N THR A 64 -10.65 8.44 7.75
CA THR A 64 -11.64 9.50 7.50
C THR A 64 -11.04 10.77 6.89
N ASN A 65 -9.73 10.96 7.01
CA ASN A 65 -9.05 12.21 6.65
C ASN A 65 -7.79 11.92 5.81
N LEU A 66 -7.95 11.23 4.69
CA LEU A 66 -6.91 11.01 3.70
C LEU A 66 -6.75 12.26 2.83
N PRO A 67 -5.62 12.99 2.89
CA PRO A 67 -5.33 14.05 1.93
C PRO A 67 -5.22 13.47 0.53
N GLN A 68 -5.69 14.19 -0.48
CA GLN A 68 -5.60 13.76 -1.88
C GLN A 68 -4.15 13.65 -2.38
N GLU A 69 -3.24 14.42 -1.79
CA GLU A 69 -1.83 14.47 -2.19
C GLU A 69 -0.90 14.57 -0.96
N TRP A 70 0.23 13.86 -1.01
CA TRP A 70 1.32 14.00 -0.03
C TRP A 70 2.63 14.40 -0.70
N GLY A 71 3.05 15.64 -0.46
CA GLY A 71 4.35 16.12 -0.89
C GLY A 71 5.41 15.87 0.18
N ARG A 72 6.53 15.26 -0.22
CA ARG A 72 7.72 15.11 0.62
C ARG A 72 8.98 15.49 -0.17
N PRO A 73 9.86 16.36 0.37
CA PRO A 73 11.15 16.61 -0.22
C PRO A 73 12.00 15.33 -0.27
N LEU A 74 12.48 14.94 -1.45
CA LEU A 74 13.50 13.89 -1.62
C LEU A 74 14.92 14.49 -1.62
N SER A 75 15.06 15.70 -2.14
CA SER A 75 16.32 16.44 -2.19
C SER A 75 16.04 17.95 -2.15
N ALA A 76 17.08 18.78 -2.27
CA ALA A 76 16.93 20.23 -2.35
C ALA A 76 16.12 20.70 -3.57
N THR A 77 15.99 19.87 -4.60
CA THR A 77 15.36 20.23 -5.89
C THR A 77 14.26 19.26 -6.33
N GLN A 78 13.99 18.20 -5.56
CA GLN A 78 13.02 17.18 -5.93
C GLN A 78 12.04 16.90 -4.79
N THR A 79 10.78 16.81 -5.16
CA THR A 79 9.66 16.50 -4.27
C THR A 79 8.98 15.24 -4.77
N LEU A 80 8.93 14.23 -3.92
CA LEU A 80 8.02 13.11 -4.10
C LEU A 80 6.60 13.59 -3.84
N LEU A 81 5.71 13.32 -4.78
CA LEU A 81 4.28 13.47 -4.61
C LEU A 81 3.65 12.07 -4.60
N LEU A 82 2.93 11.77 -3.54
CA LEU A 82 2.04 10.62 -3.49
C LEU A 82 0.64 11.11 -3.84
N THR A 83 0.13 10.70 -4.99
CA THR A 83 -1.19 11.13 -5.47
C THR A 83 -2.17 9.98 -5.29
N ILE A 84 -3.31 10.27 -4.66
CA ILE A 84 -4.38 9.31 -4.56
C ILE A 84 -5.27 9.43 -5.80
N ARG A 85 -5.28 8.39 -6.64
CA ARG A 85 -6.06 8.36 -7.89
C ARG A 85 -7.52 8.06 -7.62
N GLU A 86 -7.77 7.05 -6.82
CA GLU A 86 -9.11 6.54 -6.51
C GLU A 86 -9.17 6.11 -5.05
N ILE A 87 -10.30 6.38 -4.39
CA ILE A 87 -10.58 5.92 -3.02
C ILE A 87 -11.94 5.26 -3.00
N PHE A 88 -11.99 4.06 -2.45
CA PHE A 88 -13.22 3.39 -2.07
C PHE A 88 -13.23 3.17 -0.57
N ALA A 89 -14.34 3.49 0.08
CA ALA A 89 -14.42 3.46 1.54
C ALA A 89 -15.76 2.90 2.01
N LEU A 90 -15.70 2.14 3.11
CA LEU A 90 -16.89 1.68 3.82
C LEU A 90 -17.01 2.43 5.16
N TRP A 91 -17.83 3.47 5.17
CA TRP A 91 -18.39 4.14 6.36
C TRP A 91 -17.38 4.43 7.49
N GLY A 92 -16.13 4.79 7.15
CA GLY A 92 -15.10 5.11 8.13
C GLY A 92 -14.55 3.90 8.91
N ILE A 93 -14.77 2.68 8.43
CA ILE A 93 -14.18 1.44 8.97
C ILE A 93 -12.86 1.16 8.24
N TRP A 94 -12.92 1.10 6.92
CA TRP A 94 -11.75 0.98 6.06
C TRP A 94 -11.91 1.79 4.77
N SER A 95 -10.78 2.08 4.14
CA SER A 95 -10.71 2.62 2.79
C SER A 95 -9.55 2.01 2.01
N VAL A 96 -9.74 1.73 0.74
CA VAL A 96 -8.65 1.36 -0.18
C VAL A 96 -8.38 2.54 -1.09
N ALA A 97 -7.11 2.91 -1.21
CA ALA A 97 -6.64 3.93 -2.11
C ALA A 97 -5.73 3.32 -3.18
N SER A 98 -5.90 3.75 -4.42
CA SER A 98 -4.89 3.60 -5.48
C SER A 98 -3.93 4.78 -5.38
N ILE A 99 -2.66 4.50 -5.11
CA ILE A 99 -1.64 5.53 -4.86
C ILE A 99 -0.53 5.40 -5.90
N GLU A 100 -0.21 6.52 -6.54
CA GLU A 100 0.97 6.65 -7.41
C GLU A 100 2.03 7.52 -6.74
N ALA A 101 3.30 7.19 -6.98
CA ALA A 101 4.42 8.06 -6.63
C ALA A 101 4.93 8.75 -7.89
N VAL A 102 4.98 10.08 -7.87
CA VAL A 102 5.52 10.88 -8.97
C VAL A 102 6.55 11.88 -8.44
N CYS A 103 7.53 12.20 -9.27
CA CYS A 103 8.38 13.36 -9.07
C CYS A 103 7.59 14.59 -9.44
N ARG A 104 7.35 15.49 -8.49
CA ARG A 104 6.51 16.67 -8.72
C ARG A 104 7.06 17.56 -9.83
N GLU A 105 8.38 17.70 -9.90
CA GLU A 105 9.04 18.61 -10.82
C GLU A 105 9.09 18.08 -12.27
N THR A 106 9.22 16.76 -12.45
CA THR A 106 9.30 16.14 -13.78
C THR A 106 7.99 15.45 -14.21
N ASN A 107 7.05 15.27 -13.27
CA ASN A 107 5.87 14.43 -13.40
C ASN A 107 6.18 12.97 -13.82
N GLU A 108 7.40 12.52 -13.56
CA GLU A 108 7.83 11.16 -13.87
C GLU A 108 7.44 10.20 -12.75
N GLY A 109 7.03 9.00 -13.14
CA GLY A 109 6.73 7.94 -12.20
C GLY A 109 7.96 7.50 -11.40
N MET A 110 7.74 7.18 -10.13
CA MET A 110 8.79 6.66 -9.26
C MET A 110 8.43 5.28 -8.70
N GLY A 111 9.45 4.45 -8.50
CA GLY A 111 9.30 3.17 -7.85
C GLY A 111 8.67 3.28 -6.46
N PHE A 112 7.58 2.56 -6.24
CA PHE A 112 6.86 2.54 -4.97
C PHE A 112 7.50 1.51 -4.02
N SER A 113 8.02 1.95 -2.87
CA SER A 113 8.60 1.07 -1.84
C SER A 113 7.93 1.25 -0.48
N HIS A 114 7.97 0.20 0.36
CA HIS A 114 7.46 0.24 1.73
C HIS A 114 8.02 1.43 2.53
N ASN A 115 9.33 1.69 2.42
CA ASN A 115 10.00 2.79 3.12
C ASN A 115 9.44 4.18 2.73
N LEU A 116 9.22 4.37 1.43
CA LEU A 116 8.78 5.65 0.89
C LEU A 116 7.35 5.98 1.34
N LEU A 117 6.46 4.98 1.32
CA LEU A 117 5.11 5.13 1.83
C LEU A 117 5.09 5.33 3.35
N LEU A 118 5.84 4.52 4.10
CA LEU A 118 5.91 4.62 5.56
C LEU A 118 6.41 5.98 6.03
N ASP A 119 7.46 6.51 5.41
CA ASP A 119 7.95 7.83 5.75
C ASP A 119 6.87 8.92 5.54
N ALA A 120 6.08 8.82 4.46
CA ALA A 120 5.00 9.76 4.17
C ALA A 120 3.83 9.63 5.16
N LEU A 121 3.41 8.41 5.48
CA LEU A 121 2.36 8.14 6.47
C LEU A 121 2.76 8.61 7.86
N ILE A 122 4.01 8.38 8.27
CA ILE A 122 4.54 8.84 9.54
C ILE A 122 4.51 10.37 9.59
N ALA A 123 4.99 11.05 8.56
CA ALA A 123 4.94 12.51 8.47
C ALA A 123 3.50 13.05 8.59
N LEU A 124 2.53 12.37 7.98
CA LEU A 124 1.11 12.74 8.07
C LEU A 124 0.59 12.64 9.52
N THR A 125 1.00 11.62 10.27
CA THR A 125 0.55 11.39 11.65
C THR A 125 1.27 12.25 12.71
N GLN A 126 2.36 12.95 12.38
CA GLN A 126 3.13 13.75 13.34
C GLN A 126 2.36 14.95 13.93
N GLY A 127 1.17 15.29 13.41
CA GLY A 127 0.29 16.31 13.97
C GLY A 127 -0.64 15.84 15.10
N ASP A 128 -0.82 14.53 15.30
CA ASP A 128 -1.85 13.97 16.20
C ASP A 128 -1.20 13.08 17.28
N THR A 129 -1.13 13.56 18.52
CA THR A 129 -0.24 13.04 19.58
C THR A 129 -0.77 11.79 20.32
N GLY A 130 -1.92 11.26 19.93
CA GLY A 130 -2.62 10.23 20.70
C GLY A 130 -2.40 8.77 20.27
N THR A 131 -2.08 8.51 19.00
CA THR A 131 -2.03 7.14 18.47
C THR A 131 -0.93 6.93 17.44
N VAL A 132 -0.12 5.90 17.66
CA VAL A 132 0.95 5.46 16.79
C VAL A 132 0.33 4.50 15.77
N GLY A 133 -0.04 4.99 14.58
CA GLY A 133 -0.48 4.13 13.49
C GLY A 133 0.55 3.04 13.18
N VAL A 134 0.05 1.86 12.80
CA VAL A 134 0.85 0.64 12.58
C VAL A 134 0.66 0.14 11.16
N TYR A 135 1.73 -0.38 10.58
CA TYR A 135 1.80 -0.83 9.20
C TYR A 135 1.94 -2.34 9.11
N SER A 136 1.02 -2.97 8.38
CA SER A 136 1.11 -4.37 7.99
C SER A 136 1.55 -4.45 6.51
N PRO A 137 2.82 -4.83 6.21
CA PRO A 137 3.27 -5.03 4.84
C PRO A 137 2.51 -6.19 4.18
N VAL A 138 2.26 -6.07 2.88
CA VAL A 138 1.65 -7.13 2.08
C VAL A 138 2.72 -7.86 1.28
N PHE A 139 2.74 -9.20 1.37
CA PHE A 139 3.60 -10.08 0.59
C PHE A 139 2.77 -10.97 -0.34
N ALA A 140 3.34 -11.40 -1.45
CA ALA A 140 2.68 -12.39 -2.30
C ALA A 140 2.65 -13.75 -1.57
N ARG A 141 1.52 -14.46 -1.63
CA ARG A 141 1.39 -15.83 -1.15
C ARG A 141 2.43 -16.72 -1.85
N GLY A 142 3.14 -17.54 -1.08
CA GLY A 142 4.26 -18.35 -1.56
C GLY A 142 5.61 -17.63 -1.60
N THR A 143 5.70 -16.36 -1.16
CA THR A 143 6.99 -15.72 -0.88
C THR A 143 7.72 -16.50 0.21
N PRO A 144 8.99 -16.91 0.04
CA PRO A 144 9.71 -17.69 1.04
C PRO A 144 9.72 -17.01 2.41
N MET A 145 9.48 -17.77 3.47
CA MET A 145 9.41 -17.22 4.84
C MET A 145 10.71 -16.52 5.25
N GLU A 146 11.86 -16.99 4.79
CA GLU A 146 13.16 -16.35 5.05
C GLU A 146 13.22 -14.95 4.47
N GLN A 147 12.65 -14.75 3.27
CA GLN A 147 12.58 -13.45 2.62
C GLN A 147 11.63 -12.51 3.35
N VAL A 148 10.44 -13.00 3.72
CA VAL A 148 9.46 -12.22 4.52
C VAL A 148 10.10 -11.78 5.85
N HIS A 149 10.73 -12.70 6.57
CA HIS A 149 11.39 -12.37 7.85
C HIS A 149 12.54 -11.38 7.68
N ALA A 150 13.34 -11.51 6.62
CA ALA A 150 14.42 -10.57 6.36
C ALA A 150 13.90 -9.15 6.12
N GLU A 151 12.83 -9.01 5.32
CA GLU A 151 12.22 -7.71 5.01
C GLU A 151 11.50 -7.11 6.22
N ILE A 152 10.69 -7.90 6.94
CA ILE A 152 10.08 -7.47 8.21
C ILE A 152 11.13 -6.98 9.20
N LYS A 153 12.24 -7.71 9.33
CA LYS A 153 13.35 -7.31 10.22
C LYS A 153 13.95 -5.98 9.79
N GLN A 154 14.19 -5.78 8.50
CA GLN A 154 14.70 -4.51 7.96
C GLN A 154 13.73 -3.35 8.22
N LEU A 155 12.44 -3.54 7.96
CA LEU A 155 11.41 -2.54 8.23
C LEU A 155 11.32 -2.22 9.73
N THR A 156 11.34 -3.23 10.59
CA THR A 156 11.26 -3.06 12.05
C THR A 156 12.48 -2.30 12.60
N LEU A 157 13.67 -2.54 12.05
CA LEU A 157 14.87 -1.80 12.42
C LEU A 157 14.78 -0.31 12.07
N ARG A 158 14.18 0.01 10.91
CA ARG A 158 14.03 1.39 10.44
C ARG A 158 12.85 2.12 11.07
N TYR A 159 11.77 1.39 11.37
CA TYR A 159 10.52 1.92 11.92
C TYR A 159 10.12 1.18 13.20
N PRO A 160 10.84 1.38 14.32
CA PRO A 160 10.54 0.70 15.57
C PRO A 160 9.09 0.95 16.02
N LEU A 161 8.42 -0.12 16.45
CA LEU A 161 7.03 -0.11 16.96
C LEU A 161 5.96 0.30 15.92
N ARG A 162 6.31 0.38 14.64
CA ARG A 162 5.39 0.76 13.54
C ARG A 162 5.05 -0.39 12.61
N ILE A 163 5.67 -1.55 12.76
CA ILE A 163 5.46 -2.70 11.87
C ILE A 163 4.66 -3.77 12.62
N ALA A 164 3.52 -4.16 12.05
CA ALA A 164 2.69 -5.27 12.50
C ALA A 164 2.97 -6.53 11.66
N ASP A 165 2.26 -7.61 12.00
CA ASP A 165 2.30 -8.86 11.26
C ASP A 165 1.94 -8.65 9.77
N PRO A 166 2.58 -9.41 8.87
CA PRO A 166 2.35 -9.29 7.44
C PRO A 166 0.95 -9.75 7.03
N ILE A 167 0.52 -9.25 5.88
CA ILE A 167 -0.66 -9.72 5.15
C ILE A 167 -0.16 -10.48 3.92
N TYR A 168 -0.80 -11.59 3.59
CA TYR A 168 -0.49 -12.37 2.39
C TYR A 168 -1.57 -12.15 1.34
N CYS A 169 -1.13 -11.76 0.15
CA CYS A 169 -1.97 -11.58 -1.03
C CYS A 169 -1.76 -12.75 -1.99
N ASP A 170 -2.81 -13.48 -2.31
CA ASP A 170 -2.79 -14.46 -3.38
C ASP A 170 -2.62 -13.73 -4.73
N PRO A 171 -1.58 -14.04 -5.53
CA PRO A 171 -1.30 -13.28 -6.75
C PRO A 171 -2.31 -13.52 -7.88
N ASP A 172 -3.02 -14.65 -7.85
CA ASP A 172 -3.97 -15.05 -8.90
C ASP A 172 -5.37 -14.50 -8.62
N THR A 173 -5.77 -14.53 -7.35
CA THR A 173 -7.12 -14.12 -6.91
C THR A 173 -7.13 -12.74 -6.25
N GLY A 174 -5.98 -12.21 -5.85
CA GLY A 174 -5.88 -10.97 -5.05
C GLY A 174 -6.47 -11.08 -3.65
N ALA A 175 -6.75 -12.30 -3.16
CA ALA A 175 -7.29 -12.55 -1.84
C ALA A 175 -6.29 -12.18 -0.74
N LEU A 176 -6.77 -11.55 0.34
CA LEU A 176 -5.94 -11.05 1.45
C LEU A 176 -6.14 -11.88 2.72
N SER A 177 -5.04 -12.34 3.33
CA SER A 177 -5.04 -13.21 4.52
C SER A 177 -4.02 -12.76 5.57
N LEU A 178 -4.36 -12.86 6.86
CA LEU A 178 -3.49 -12.42 7.98
C LEU A 178 -2.59 -13.53 8.52
N GLN A 179 -2.87 -14.78 8.18
CA GLN A 179 -2.03 -15.92 8.48
C GLN A 179 -1.60 -16.52 7.15
N ASP A 180 -0.36 -16.99 7.10
CA ASP A 180 -0.05 -18.03 6.15
C ASP A 180 -0.80 -19.28 6.65
N GLU A 181 -1.94 -19.59 6.04
CA GLU A 181 -2.76 -20.78 6.39
C GLU A 181 -1.98 -22.11 6.20
N LEU A 182 -0.70 -22.04 5.82
CA LEU A 182 0.24 -23.14 5.61
C LEU A 182 0.88 -23.73 6.88
N SER A 183 0.48 -23.31 8.09
CA SER A 183 0.85 -24.07 9.31
C SER A 183 -0.01 -25.32 9.55
N CYS A 184 -0.93 -25.65 8.63
CA CYS A 184 -1.74 -26.87 8.68
C CYS A 184 -1.67 -27.62 7.35
N HIS A 185 -0.54 -28.28 7.04
CA HIS A 185 -0.50 -29.58 6.35
C HIS A 185 0.90 -30.20 6.41
#